data_AF-A0A7D8UQJ5-F1
#
_entry.id   AF-A0A7D8UQJ5-F1
#
_cell.length_a   1.000
_cell.length_b   1.000
_cell.length_c   1.000
_cell.angle_alpha   90.00
_cell.angle_beta   90.00
_cell.angle_gamma   90.00
#
_symmetry.space_group_name_H-M   'P 1'
#
loop_
_entity.id
_entity.type
_entity.pdbx_description
1 polymer ?
#
loop_
_entity_poly.entity_id
_entity_poly.type
_entity_poly.pdbx_seq_one_letter_code
_entity_poly.pdbx_strand_id
1 'polypeptide(L)'
;MKSALAETAATGRHQQGLMGHKHEAIPSTKHVEDYRETRSALDVDEETLGTLERHLKKFQSQNRRRKVILSFGVIGILLFLYRATTGRSHHTQSCDSVRDGYQCRPELSRFWGQYSPYFAVESEIATEVPDQCQITFAQILSRHGARDPTSSKTTKYNETVANIHAHAKSYGQGYSFIKDYKYKLGADQLSVFGQQQMINSGEKYYRKYKSLAQRITPFIRSSGQDRVVESAQNWTQGFHDARTDDNSESNDGYPYKIVVISEDTGSNNTLDHGLCTSFEDGFDSKIGDSAQQTWIDIFTPPITARLNRNLPGVNLTNTDTTYLMDLCPFDTVANALGRISPFCSLFNLSEWHSYDYYQTLGKYYGYGWGNPLGPTQGVGFTNELIARLTATPVDDHTSTNSTLDSSPKTFPVGGTTKLYADFSHDNDMTAIFAALGLYNATRPLLNATLEDTEETKGYSASWSVPFAARAYFEKMKCVGAKEEFVRVIVNDRVLPLESCSGDKLGRCTLSAFVDSLSFAREGGKWDQCFA
;
A
#
# COMPACT_ATOMS: atom_id res chain seq x y z
N MET A 1 -4.73 31.46 -36.55
CA MET A 1 -5.11 32.89 -36.58
C MET A 1 -4.37 33.60 -35.47
N LYS A 2 -3.58 34.63 -35.83
CA LYS A 2 -2.79 35.49 -34.94
C LYS A 2 -3.73 36.49 -34.24
N SER A 3 -3.46 36.85 -32.98
CA SER A 3 -3.12 38.24 -32.59
C SER A 3 -2.77 38.32 -31.12
N ALA A 4 -1.81 39.18 -30.83
CA ALA A 4 -1.14 39.38 -29.56
C ALA A 4 -1.47 40.76 -28.97
N LEU A 5 -1.04 40.96 -27.71
CA LEU A 5 -0.58 42.20 -27.07
C LEU A 5 -1.60 43.32 -26.78
N ALA A 6 -1.64 43.80 -25.52
CA ALA A 6 -0.88 44.99 -25.11
C ALA A 6 -1.13 45.38 -23.64
N GLU A 7 -0.04 45.70 -22.94
CA GLU A 7 0.02 46.53 -21.74
C GLU A 7 -0.38 47.99 -22.04
N THR A 8 -0.88 48.74 -21.06
CA THR A 8 -0.28 50.02 -20.60
C THR A 8 -1.06 50.65 -19.44
N ALA A 9 -0.34 51.49 -18.71
CA ALA A 9 -0.61 51.94 -17.35
C ALA A 9 -1.18 53.37 -17.22
N ALA A 10 -1.72 53.62 -16.03
CA ALA A 10 -1.65 54.83 -15.18
C ALA A 10 -2.35 56.16 -15.58
N THR A 11 -3.21 56.63 -14.65
CA THR A 11 -3.31 57.99 -14.02
C THR A 11 -4.67 58.07 -13.28
N GLY A 12 -4.95 58.74 -12.16
CA GLY A 12 -4.21 59.52 -11.16
C GLY A 12 -5.21 60.10 -10.12
N ARG A 13 -4.79 60.11 -8.83
CA ARG A 13 -5.13 60.96 -7.65
C ARG A 13 -6.59 61.23 -7.23
N HIS A 14 -6.89 60.97 -5.95
CA HIS A 14 -6.88 62.01 -4.89
C HIS A 14 -6.75 61.43 -3.46
N GLN A 15 -6.10 62.22 -2.59
CA GLN A 15 -5.61 61.96 -1.22
C GLN A 15 -6.67 62.11 -0.10
N GLN A 16 -6.41 61.44 1.04
CA GLN A 16 -6.27 61.95 2.44
C GLN A 16 -6.36 60.74 3.40
N GLY A 17 -5.55 60.48 4.45
CA GLY A 17 -4.37 61.09 5.06
C GLY A 17 -4.00 60.25 6.33
N LEU A 18 -2.68 60.15 6.61
CA LEU A 18 -1.96 60.11 7.91
C LEU A 18 -2.57 59.41 9.16
N MET A 19 -1.87 58.62 10.00
CA MET A 19 -0.48 58.64 10.51
C MET A 19 -0.04 57.23 10.95
N GLY A 20 1.27 56.99 10.90
CA GLY A 20 1.92 55.75 11.34
C GLY A 20 2.48 55.80 12.77
N HIS A 21 2.79 54.62 13.32
CA HIS A 21 3.57 54.47 14.55
C HIS A 21 4.74 53.51 14.37
N LYS A 22 5.94 54.02 14.69
CA LYS A 22 7.22 53.32 14.78
C LYS A 22 7.43 52.73 16.18
N HIS A 23 8.21 51.66 16.25
CA HIS A 23 8.87 51.14 17.45
C HIS A 23 9.97 52.07 17.97
N GLU A 24 10.14 52.19 19.30
CA GLU A 24 11.42 52.05 20.03
C GLU A 24 11.28 52.08 21.57
N ALA A 25 12.38 51.74 22.25
CA ALA A 25 12.56 51.18 23.59
C ALA A 25 12.46 52.16 24.80
N ILE A 26 12.37 51.60 26.02
CA ILE A 26 12.48 52.33 27.31
C ILE A 26 13.50 51.66 28.26
N PRO A 27 14.41 52.42 28.90
CA PRO A 27 15.47 51.91 29.77
C PRO A 27 15.21 52.03 31.30
N SER A 28 16.13 51.38 32.02
CA SER A 28 16.37 51.25 33.47
C SER A 28 16.35 52.53 34.33
N THR A 29 15.89 52.41 35.59
CA THR A 29 16.34 53.25 36.71
C THR A 29 16.52 52.44 38.01
N LYS A 30 17.65 52.72 38.69
CA LYS A 30 18.01 52.29 40.05
C LYS A 30 17.54 53.34 41.06
N HIS A 31 17.19 52.93 42.27
CA HIS A 31 17.29 53.78 43.46
C HIS A 31 17.91 53.00 44.62
N VAL A 32 18.90 53.64 45.26
CA VAL A 32 19.62 53.24 46.46
C VAL A 32 19.24 54.26 47.54
N GLU A 33 18.93 53.81 48.74
CA GLU A 33 19.01 54.63 49.96
C GLU A 33 19.74 53.84 51.05
N ASP A 34 20.62 54.54 51.74
CA ASP A 34 21.53 54.13 52.80
C ASP A 34 21.00 54.70 54.12
N TYR A 35 20.92 53.89 55.17
CA TYR A 35 20.95 54.38 56.56
C TYR A 35 21.62 53.35 57.46
N ARG A 36 22.66 53.84 58.12
CA ARG A 36 23.59 53.19 59.05
C ARG A 36 23.20 53.66 60.45
N GLU A 37 23.09 52.78 61.45
CA GLU A 37 23.52 53.14 62.80
C GLU A 37 23.68 51.98 63.81
N THR A 38 24.77 52.14 64.59
CA THR A 38 25.04 51.69 65.97
C THR A 38 25.30 50.22 66.32
N ARG A 39 26.57 50.01 66.70
CA ARG A 39 27.11 48.88 67.49
C ARG A 39 26.66 48.99 68.95
N SER A 40 26.33 47.85 69.56
CA SER A 40 26.51 47.60 71.00
C SER A 40 26.93 46.14 71.17
N ALA A 41 28.15 45.93 71.67
CA ALA A 41 28.68 44.60 72.00
C ALA A 41 28.05 44.13 73.32
N LEU A 42 27.33 43.02 73.26
CA LEU A 42 26.95 42.23 74.43
C LEU A 42 27.79 40.95 74.38
N ASP A 43 28.73 40.82 75.32
CA ASP A 43 29.49 39.59 75.56
C ASP A 43 28.51 38.49 75.98
N VAL A 44 28.15 37.65 75.01
CA VAL A 44 27.41 36.40 75.24
C VAL A 44 28.44 35.30 75.42
N ASP A 45 28.46 34.73 76.62
CA ASP A 45 29.32 33.65 77.07
C ASP A 45 29.56 32.57 75.99
N GLU A 46 30.82 32.37 75.62
CA GLU A 46 31.30 31.61 74.44
C GLU A 46 30.80 30.15 74.44
N GLU A 47 30.53 29.60 75.64
CA GLU A 47 29.98 28.26 75.83
C GLU A 47 28.49 28.15 75.44
N THR A 48 27.70 29.18 75.70
CA THR A 48 26.28 29.24 75.29
C THR A 48 26.13 29.46 73.78
N LEU A 49 27.00 30.29 73.19
CA LEU A 49 27.03 30.52 71.74
C LEU A 49 27.42 29.24 70.98
N GLY A 50 28.43 28.51 71.47
CA GLY A 50 28.86 27.24 70.87
C GLY A 50 27.83 26.11 70.98
N THR A 51 26.96 26.16 71.99
CA THR A 51 25.86 25.19 72.16
C THR A 51 24.65 25.54 71.29
N LEU A 52 24.33 26.83 71.16
CA LEU A 52 23.29 27.32 70.25
C LEU A 52 23.69 27.10 68.78
N GLU A 53 24.94 27.34 68.40
CA GLU A 53 25.45 27.07 67.06
C GLU A 53 25.36 25.58 66.69
N ARG A 54 25.73 24.69 67.62
CA ARG A 54 25.62 23.23 67.40
C ARG A 54 24.16 22.81 67.23
N HIS A 55 23.25 23.36 68.02
CA HIS A 55 21.82 23.10 67.85
C HIS A 55 21.26 23.67 66.56
N LEU A 56 21.62 24.89 66.16
CA LEU A 56 21.21 25.50 64.89
C LEU A 56 21.74 24.71 63.69
N LYS A 57 23.01 24.29 63.70
CA LYS A 57 23.60 23.45 62.66
C LYS A 57 22.88 22.09 62.56
N LYS A 58 22.53 21.48 63.69
CA LYS A 58 21.80 20.20 63.74
C LYS A 58 20.34 20.35 63.28
N PHE A 59 19.68 21.44 63.65
CA PHE A 59 18.32 21.76 63.21
C PHE A 59 18.27 22.09 61.71
N GLN A 60 19.22 22.90 61.21
CA GLN A 60 19.36 23.21 59.79
C GLN A 60 19.66 21.96 58.96
N SER A 61 20.54 21.05 59.43
CA SER A 61 20.85 19.82 58.70
C SER A 61 19.65 18.86 58.67
N GLN A 62 18.92 18.71 59.78
CA GLN A 62 17.70 17.89 59.82
C GLN A 62 16.59 18.47 58.95
N ASN A 63 16.42 19.80 58.93
CA ASN A 63 15.40 20.44 58.11
C ASN A 63 15.76 20.40 56.62
N ARG A 64 17.06 20.51 56.28
CA ARG A 64 17.56 20.32 54.91
C ARG A 64 17.39 18.87 54.46
N ARG A 65 17.65 17.89 55.33
CA ARG A 65 17.43 16.46 55.05
C ARG A 65 15.95 16.13 54.88
N ARG A 66 15.06 16.69 55.69
CA ARG A 66 13.59 16.57 55.52
C ARG A 66 13.12 17.20 54.22
N LYS A 67 13.58 18.41 53.88
CA LYS A 67 13.24 19.06 52.61
C LYS A 67 13.73 18.25 51.41
N VAL A 68 14.94 17.70 51.46
CA VAL A 68 15.50 16.85 50.39
C VAL A 68 14.70 15.54 50.24
N ILE A 69 14.34 14.87 51.34
CA ILE A 69 13.53 13.64 51.31
C ILE A 69 12.12 13.92 50.76
N LEU A 70 11.48 15.01 51.19
CA LEU A 70 10.18 15.45 50.64
C LEU A 70 10.29 15.80 49.15
N SER A 71 11.37 16.46 48.73
CA SER A 71 11.60 16.80 47.31
C SER A 71 11.76 15.55 46.45
N PHE A 72 12.56 14.57 46.89
CA PHE A 72 12.72 13.29 46.19
C PHE A 72 11.43 12.45 46.21
N GLY A 73 10.65 12.51 47.29
CA GLY A 73 9.33 11.88 47.37
C GLY A 73 8.34 12.48 46.37
N VAL A 74 8.28 13.81 46.27
CA VAL A 74 7.42 14.51 45.30
C VAL A 74 7.88 14.26 43.86
N ILE A 75 9.19 14.28 43.58
CA ILE A 75 9.73 13.92 42.26
C ILE A 75 9.43 12.47 41.91
N GLY A 76 9.55 11.54 42.86
CA GLY A 76 9.20 10.13 42.67
C GLY A 76 7.71 9.93 42.38
N ILE A 77 6.82 10.64 43.09
CA ILE A 77 5.38 10.62 42.86
C ILE A 77 5.04 11.25 41.51
N LEU A 78 5.67 12.37 41.14
CA LEU A 78 5.48 13.02 39.83
C LEU A 78 5.99 12.15 38.69
N LEU A 79 7.12 11.44 38.84
CA LEU A 79 7.62 10.48 37.85
C LEU A 79 6.74 9.23 37.76
N PHE A 80 6.18 8.78 38.88
CA PHE A 80 5.24 7.66 38.89
C PHE A 80 3.89 8.04 38.27
N LEU A 81 3.37 9.24 38.57
CA LEU A 81 2.17 9.79 37.92
C LEU A 81 2.44 10.10 36.45
N TYR A 82 3.62 10.59 36.08
CA TYR A 82 4.03 10.75 34.69
C TYR A 82 4.07 9.39 34.00
N ARG A 83 4.67 8.34 34.59
CA ARG A 83 4.61 6.97 34.04
C ARG A 83 3.21 6.36 34.05
N ALA A 84 2.33 6.71 34.99
CA ALA A 84 0.96 6.22 35.02
C ALA A 84 0.06 6.94 33.98
N THR A 85 0.37 8.20 33.65
CA THR A 85 -0.36 9.01 32.66
C THR A 85 0.21 8.87 31.25
N THR A 86 1.51 8.57 31.09
CA THR A 86 2.17 8.31 29.79
C THR A 86 2.33 6.82 29.48
N GLY A 87 2.28 5.93 30.48
CA GLY A 87 2.41 4.48 30.34
C GLY A 87 1.09 3.73 30.06
N ARG A 88 0.02 4.46 29.73
CA ARG A 88 -1.21 3.92 29.13
C ARG A 88 -1.73 4.82 28.02
N SER A 89 -0.84 5.31 27.16
CA SER A 89 -1.24 5.39 25.75
C SER A 89 -1.27 3.95 25.27
N HIS A 90 -2.47 3.36 25.14
CA HIS A 90 -2.63 2.23 24.24
C HIS A 90 -2.29 2.78 22.84
N HIS A 91 -1.01 2.82 22.49
CA HIS A 91 -0.60 2.81 21.11
C HIS A 91 -1.23 1.54 20.56
N THR A 92 -2.38 1.67 19.90
CA THR A 92 -2.96 0.62 19.07
C THR A 92 -1.92 0.42 17.97
N GLN A 93 -0.98 -0.51 18.22
CA GLN A 93 0.03 -0.88 17.25
C GLN A 93 -0.70 -1.22 15.97
N SER A 94 -0.30 -0.60 14.86
CA SER A 94 -0.84 -0.93 13.55
C SER A 94 -0.70 -2.44 13.37
N CYS A 95 -1.78 -3.09 12.95
CA CYS A 95 -1.77 -4.50 12.59
C CYS A 95 -1.22 -4.73 11.17
N ASP A 96 -0.75 -3.68 10.50
CA ASP A 96 0.06 -3.79 9.29
C ASP A 96 1.55 -3.84 9.65
N SER A 97 2.27 -4.81 9.11
CA SER A 97 3.69 -5.01 9.38
C SER A 97 4.47 -5.34 8.11
N VAL A 98 5.77 -5.02 8.12
CA VAL A 98 6.68 -5.33 7.02
C VAL A 98 6.64 -6.81 6.64
N ARG A 99 6.60 -7.72 7.64
CA ARG A 99 6.66 -9.17 7.39
C ARG A 99 5.31 -9.74 6.99
N ASP A 100 4.27 -9.50 7.77
CA ASP A 100 3.01 -10.25 7.64
C ASP A 100 1.95 -9.46 6.87
N GLY A 101 2.19 -8.18 6.55
CA GLY A 101 1.18 -7.28 6.01
C GLY A 101 0.08 -6.99 7.04
N TYR A 102 -1.14 -6.78 6.56
CA TYR A 102 -2.29 -6.35 7.35
C TYR A 102 -3.02 -7.53 8.01
N GLN A 103 -3.10 -7.48 9.35
CA GLN A 103 -3.59 -8.57 10.20
C GLN A 103 -4.77 -8.17 11.10
N CYS A 104 -5.41 -7.01 10.89
CA CYS A 104 -6.61 -6.65 11.64
C CYS A 104 -7.83 -7.39 11.12
N ARG A 105 -8.50 -8.15 11.99
CA ARG A 105 -9.75 -8.88 11.65
C ARG A 105 -9.57 -9.72 10.38
N PRO A 106 -8.57 -10.62 10.32
CA PRO A 106 -8.22 -11.36 9.10
C PRO A 106 -9.35 -12.24 8.58
N GLU A 107 -10.29 -12.65 9.43
CA GLU A 107 -11.50 -13.38 9.04
C GLU A 107 -12.45 -12.57 8.13
N LEU A 108 -12.22 -11.26 8.00
CA LEU A 108 -13.01 -10.34 7.19
C LEU A 108 -12.13 -9.56 6.20
N SER A 109 -11.01 -8.98 6.66
CA SER A 109 -10.19 -8.09 5.83
C SER A 109 -9.43 -8.77 4.71
N ARG A 110 -9.30 -10.10 4.77
CA ARG A 110 -8.72 -10.94 3.70
C ARG A 110 -9.75 -11.34 2.65
N PHE A 111 -11.00 -10.92 2.80
CA PHE A 111 -12.15 -11.27 1.95
C PHE A 111 -12.75 -10.02 1.30
N TRP A 112 -11.90 -9.07 0.92
CA TRP A 112 -12.30 -7.86 0.19
C TRP A 112 -11.84 -7.88 -1.28
N GLY A 113 -11.46 -9.05 -1.81
CA GLY A 113 -10.90 -9.19 -3.15
C GLY A 113 -9.68 -8.30 -3.34
N GLN A 114 -9.62 -7.61 -4.49
CA GLN A 114 -8.57 -6.64 -4.80
C GLN A 114 -8.54 -5.43 -3.86
N TYR A 115 -9.57 -5.20 -3.02
CA TYR A 115 -9.57 -4.11 -2.04
C TYR A 115 -9.01 -4.54 -0.68
N SER A 116 -8.64 -5.81 -0.53
CA SER A 116 -7.91 -6.27 0.65
C SER A 116 -6.56 -5.56 0.70
N PRO A 117 -6.13 -4.97 1.83
CA PRO A 117 -4.73 -4.67 2.05
C PRO A 117 -3.90 -5.95 1.90
N TYR A 118 -2.69 -5.85 1.36
CA TYR A 118 -1.78 -6.98 1.31
C TYR A 118 -1.64 -7.68 2.67
N PHE A 119 -1.65 -9.00 2.63
CA PHE A 119 -1.31 -9.90 3.71
C PHE A 119 -0.42 -11.01 3.15
N ALA A 120 0.48 -11.56 3.96
CA ALA A 120 1.23 -12.74 3.58
C ALA A 120 0.27 -13.93 3.41
N VAL A 121 0.24 -14.51 2.21
CA VAL A 121 -0.57 -15.68 1.88
C VAL A 121 0.18 -16.93 2.33
N GLU A 122 -0.54 -17.87 2.95
CA GLU A 122 0.05 -19.11 3.42
C GLU A 122 0.60 -19.95 2.24
N SER A 123 1.77 -20.52 2.45
CA SER A 123 2.52 -21.27 1.43
C SER A 123 2.81 -22.68 1.95
N GLU A 124 2.42 -23.69 1.17
CA GLU A 124 2.78 -25.09 1.44
C GLU A 124 4.27 -25.36 1.19
N ILE A 125 4.88 -24.56 0.32
CA ILE A 125 6.30 -24.62 -0.02
C ILE A 125 7.03 -23.46 0.66
N ALA A 126 8.15 -23.76 1.32
CA ALA A 126 8.99 -22.78 2.02
C ALA A 126 9.47 -21.65 1.07
N THR A 127 9.37 -20.41 1.53
CA THR A 127 9.70 -19.20 0.75
C THR A 127 11.19 -18.85 0.80
N GLU A 128 11.90 -19.43 1.75
CA GLU A 128 13.32 -19.27 2.00
C GLU A 128 14.12 -19.75 0.79
N VAL A 129 15.30 -19.15 0.59
CA VAL A 129 16.25 -19.63 -0.41
C VAL A 129 16.85 -20.94 0.13
N PRO A 130 16.81 -22.06 -0.61
CA PRO A 130 17.40 -23.31 -0.13
C PRO A 130 18.90 -23.16 0.15
N ASP A 131 19.42 -23.83 1.19
CA ASP A 131 20.82 -23.67 1.69
C ASP A 131 21.91 -23.84 0.61
N GLN A 132 21.64 -24.64 -0.42
CA GLN A 132 22.57 -24.91 -1.52
C GLN A 132 22.35 -24.03 -2.75
N CYS A 133 21.54 -22.97 -2.62
CA CYS A 133 21.18 -22.08 -3.71
C CYS A 133 21.50 -20.62 -3.37
N GLN A 134 21.76 -19.84 -4.41
CA GLN A 134 21.95 -18.40 -4.32
C GLN A 134 21.10 -17.71 -5.38
N ILE A 135 20.37 -16.67 -4.99
CA ILE A 135 19.64 -15.80 -5.91
C ILE A 135 20.64 -15.06 -6.80
N THR A 136 20.47 -15.17 -8.11
CA THR A 136 21.28 -14.49 -9.13
C THR A 136 20.52 -13.39 -9.84
N PHE A 137 19.18 -13.41 -9.75
CA PHE A 137 18.29 -12.37 -10.28
C PHE A 137 16.97 -12.36 -9.49
N ALA A 138 16.38 -11.17 -9.33
CA ALA A 138 15.04 -11.02 -8.76
C ALA A 138 14.29 -9.85 -9.42
N GLN A 139 13.10 -10.11 -9.93
CA GLN A 139 12.16 -9.10 -10.40
C GLN A 139 10.95 -9.04 -9.47
N ILE A 140 10.59 -7.84 -9.01
CA ILE A 140 9.29 -7.58 -8.39
C ILE A 140 8.34 -6.95 -9.42
N LEU A 141 7.14 -7.51 -9.53
CA LEU A 141 5.97 -6.84 -10.12
C LEU A 141 5.04 -6.48 -8.96
N SER A 142 4.81 -5.18 -8.76
CA SER A 142 4.04 -4.67 -7.62
C SER A 142 2.82 -3.89 -8.09
N ARG A 143 1.69 -4.08 -7.40
CA ARG A 143 0.56 -3.15 -7.51
C ARG A 143 0.87 -1.88 -6.73
N HIS A 144 0.19 -0.79 -7.08
CA HIS A 144 0.06 0.36 -6.19
C HIS A 144 -0.53 -0.02 -4.81
N GLY A 145 -0.25 0.79 -3.79
CA GLY A 145 -0.79 0.62 -2.44
C GLY A 145 -2.29 0.95 -2.33
N ALA A 146 -2.84 0.88 -1.11
CA ALA A 146 -4.25 1.20 -0.88
C ALA A 146 -4.57 2.65 -1.22
N ARG A 147 -5.71 2.85 -1.87
CA ARG A 147 -6.13 4.13 -2.46
C ARG A 147 -7.57 4.46 -2.11
N ASP A 148 -7.94 5.71 -2.37
CA ASP A 148 -9.33 6.12 -2.47
C ASP A 148 -10.07 5.40 -3.62
N PRO A 149 -11.42 5.38 -3.61
CA PRO A 149 -12.23 4.96 -4.76
C PRO A 149 -11.85 5.71 -6.04
N THR A 150 -12.15 5.14 -7.21
CA THR A 150 -12.01 5.90 -8.47
C THR A 150 -13.01 7.05 -8.50
N SER A 151 -12.75 8.10 -9.30
CA SER A 151 -13.67 9.25 -9.45
C SER A 151 -15.12 8.85 -9.78
N SER A 152 -15.33 7.84 -10.63
CA SER A 152 -16.66 7.34 -10.94
C SER A 152 -17.32 6.61 -9.76
N LYS A 153 -16.55 5.85 -8.98
CA LYS A 153 -17.05 5.12 -7.81
C LYS A 153 -17.27 6.02 -6.60
N THR A 154 -16.40 7.01 -6.36
CA THR A 154 -16.56 7.98 -5.26
C THR A 154 -17.90 8.70 -5.37
N THR A 155 -18.28 9.09 -6.60
CA THR A 155 -19.58 9.71 -6.90
C THR A 155 -20.74 8.79 -6.51
N LYS A 156 -20.74 7.55 -7.00
CA LYS A 156 -21.81 6.57 -6.71
C LYS A 156 -21.93 6.22 -5.23
N TYR A 157 -20.80 6.08 -4.54
CA TYR A 157 -20.80 5.78 -3.10
C TYR A 157 -21.35 6.95 -2.29
N ASN A 158 -20.96 8.18 -2.64
CA ASN A 158 -21.48 9.38 -2.01
C ASN A 158 -22.99 9.55 -2.26
N GLU A 159 -23.46 9.30 -3.49
CA GLU A 159 -24.89 9.29 -3.83
C GLU A 159 -25.67 8.25 -3.02
N THR A 160 -25.11 7.05 -2.83
CA THR A 160 -25.72 5.99 -2.01
C THR A 160 -25.90 6.43 -0.56
N VAL A 161 -24.86 7.04 0.02
CA VAL A 161 -24.90 7.58 1.40
C VAL A 161 -25.89 8.74 1.50
N ALA A 162 -25.89 9.66 0.53
CA ALA A 162 -26.82 10.78 0.48
C ALA A 162 -28.27 10.31 0.36
N ASN A 163 -28.54 9.26 -0.43
CA ASN A 163 -29.85 8.63 -0.53
C ASN A 163 -30.32 8.08 0.83
N ILE A 164 -29.42 7.43 1.58
CA ILE A 164 -29.72 6.95 2.94
C ILE A 164 -30.07 8.13 3.86
N HIS A 165 -29.26 9.20 3.87
CA HIS A 165 -29.52 10.38 4.70
C HIS A 165 -30.85 11.07 4.38
N ALA A 166 -31.20 11.14 3.10
CA ALA A 166 -32.40 11.82 2.65
C ALA A 166 -33.68 11.04 2.97
N HIS A 167 -33.64 9.70 2.92
CA HIS A 167 -34.86 8.89 2.91
C HIS A 167 -35.01 7.90 4.06
N ALA A 168 -33.95 7.61 4.83
CA ALA A 168 -34.05 6.70 5.97
C ALA A 168 -34.94 7.32 7.07
N LYS A 169 -36.09 6.68 7.34
CA LYS A 169 -37.04 7.10 8.39
C LYS A 169 -36.54 6.80 9.79
N SER A 170 -35.72 5.75 9.92
CA SER A 170 -35.05 5.34 11.15
C SER A 170 -33.80 4.55 10.80
N TYR A 171 -32.91 4.38 11.78
CA TYR A 171 -31.71 3.56 11.66
C TYR A 171 -31.82 2.39 12.64
N GLY A 172 -31.84 1.17 12.11
CA GLY A 172 -31.84 -0.05 12.91
C GLY A 172 -30.59 -0.18 13.80
N GLN A 173 -30.62 -1.12 14.74
CA GLN A 173 -29.46 -1.40 15.59
C GLN A 173 -28.24 -1.78 14.74
N GLY A 174 -27.10 -1.12 14.97
CA GLY A 174 -25.88 -1.29 14.17
C GLY A 174 -25.77 -0.36 12.95
N TYR A 175 -26.85 0.33 12.56
CA TYR A 175 -26.87 1.25 11.41
C TYR A 175 -26.79 2.72 11.83
N SER A 176 -26.89 3.02 13.13
CA SER A 176 -27.00 4.40 13.64
C SER A 176 -25.81 5.28 13.29
N PHE A 177 -24.62 4.71 13.11
CA PHE A 177 -23.43 5.47 12.71
C PHE A 177 -23.61 6.15 11.35
N ILE A 178 -24.43 5.58 10.46
CA ILE A 178 -24.64 6.11 9.10
C ILE A 178 -25.29 7.49 9.16
N LYS A 179 -26.13 7.75 10.17
CA LYS A 179 -26.79 9.05 10.38
C LYS A 179 -25.79 10.21 10.45
N ASP A 180 -24.65 9.98 11.09
CA ASP A 180 -23.62 10.99 11.32
C ASP A 180 -22.39 10.81 10.42
N TYR A 181 -22.35 9.72 9.63
CA TYR A 181 -21.29 9.45 8.68
C TYR A 181 -21.24 10.57 7.63
N LYS A 182 -20.03 11.09 7.38
CA LYS A 182 -19.79 12.11 6.35
C LYS A 182 -18.84 11.51 5.34
N TYR A 183 -19.29 11.40 4.10
CA TYR A 183 -18.45 10.95 3.01
C TYR A 183 -17.29 11.94 2.81
N LYS A 184 -16.05 11.47 3.04
CA LYS A 184 -14.83 12.28 2.96
C LYS A 184 -13.70 11.58 2.20
N LEU A 185 -13.99 10.44 1.59
CA LEU A 185 -13.03 9.73 0.74
C LEU A 185 -12.70 10.62 -0.47
N GLY A 186 -11.45 10.57 -0.91
CA GLY A 186 -11.01 11.27 -2.10
C GLY A 186 -11.40 10.54 -3.38
N ALA A 187 -10.58 10.72 -4.41
CA ALA A 187 -10.70 10.05 -5.69
C ALA A 187 -9.32 9.69 -6.23
N ASP A 188 -9.11 8.42 -6.56
CA ASP A 188 -7.96 7.85 -7.25
C ASP A 188 -6.60 7.90 -6.52
N GLN A 189 -6.45 8.78 -5.53
CA GLN A 189 -5.19 9.03 -4.82
C GLN A 189 -4.81 7.90 -3.87
N LEU A 190 -3.51 7.73 -3.67
CA LEU A 190 -2.97 6.81 -2.67
C LEU A 190 -3.33 7.32 -1.27
N SER A 191 -3.77 6.41 -0.40
CA SER A 191 -4.00 6.74 1.02
C SER A 191 -2.68 6.78 1.78
N VAL A 192 -2.63 7.47 2.92
CA VAL A 192 -1.47 7.43 3.84
C VAL A 192 -1.15 5.99 4.27
N PHE A 193 -2.19 5.18 4.48
CA PHE A 193 -2.02 3.75 4.75
C PHE A 193 -1.34 3.03 3.57
N GLY A 194 -1.79 3.29 2.34
CA GLY A 194 -1.21 2.73 1.12
C GLY A 194 0.23 3.15 0.86
N GLN A 195 0.60 4.40 1.16
CA GLN A 195 2.00 4.87 1.13
C GLN A 195 2.87 4.01 2.06
N GLN A 196 2.42 3.79 3.30
CA GLN A 196 3.14 2.96 4.27
C GLN A 196 3.23 1.50 3.82
N GLN A 197 2.20 0.93 3.18
CA GLN A 197 2.28 -0.41 2.61
C GLN A 197 3.41 -0.53 1.57
N MET A 198 3.62 0.51 0.76
CA MET A 198 4.68 0.50 -0.25
C MET A 198 6.06 0.67 0.36
N ILE A 199 6.22 1.51 1.38
CA ILE A 199 7.46 1.59 2.19
C ILE A 199 7.79 0.22 2.80
N ASN A 200 6.80 -0.40 3.44
CA ASN A 200 6.93 -1.75 4.01
C ASN A 200 7.34 -2.78 2.95
N SER A 201 6.78 -2.70 1.74
CA SER A 201 7.13 -3.58 0.62
C SER A 201 8.57 -3.39 0.14
N GLY A 202 9.06 -2.15 0.05
CA GLY A 202 10.44 -1.83 -0.30
C GLY A 202 11.45 -2.37 0.71
N GLU A 203 11.17 -2.17 2.00
CA GLU A 203 11.97 -2.72 3.09
C GLU A 203 12.00 -4.25 3.04
N LYS A 204 10.83 -4.88 2.85
CA LYS A 204 10.72 -6.35 2.76
C LYS A 204 11.55 -6.89 1.60
N TYR A 205 11.49 -6.27 0.43
CA TYR A 205 12.28 -6.68 -0.74
C TYR A 205 13.78 -6.55 -0.48
N TYR A 206 14.23 -5.43 0.11
CA TYR A 206 15.63 -5.24 0.48
C TYR A 206 16.12 -6.37 1.40
N ARG A 207 15.36 -6.65 2.47
CA ARG A 207 15.70 -7.70 3.44
C ARG A 207 15.73 -9.09 2.79
N LYS A 208 14.76 -9.41 1.92
CA LYS A 208 14.68 -10.71 1.23
C LYS A 208 15.85 -10.94 0.28
N TYR A 209 16.27 -9.91 -0.46
CA TYR A 209 17.33 -10.00 -1.47
C TYR A 209 18.63 -9.32 -1.05
N LYS A 210 18.86 -9.19 0.25
CA LYS A 210 19.97 -8.44 0.86
C LYS A 210 21.33 -8.74 0.22
N SER A 211 21.62 -10.01 -0.08
CA SER A 211 22.90 -10.42 -0.70
C SER A 211 23.19 -9.76 -2.06
N LEU A 212 22.16 -9.35 -2.81
CA LEU A 212 22.27 -8.57 -4.04
C LEU A 212 22.02 -7.08 -3.77
N ALA A 213 20.97 -6.78 -2.99
CA ALA A 213 20.47 -5.43 -2.77
C ALA A 213 21.44 -4.52 -1.99
N GLN A 214 22.38 -5.07 -1.24
CA GLN A 214 23.48 -4.33 -0.61
C GLN A 214 24.46 -3.68 -1.60
N ARG A 215 24.47 -4.10 -2.87
CA ARG A 215 25.43 -3.61 -3.87
C ARG A 215 24.78 -3.18 -5.18
N ILE A 216 23.55 -3.62 -5.43
CA ILE A 216 22.86 -3.41 -6.70
C ILE A 216 21.61 -2.59 -6.44
N THR A 217 21.53 -1.40 -7.04
CA THR A 217 20.28 -0.64 -7.12
C THR A 217 19.36 -1.24 -8.17
N PRO A 218 18.09 -1.56 -7.84
CA PRO A 218 17.14 -2.09 -8.80
C PRO A 218 16.90 -1.13 -9.97
N PHE A 219 16.73 -1.67 -11.17
CA PHE A 219 16.17 -0.91 -12.28
C PHE A 219 14.65 -0.80 -12.09
N ILE A 220 14.11 0.42 -12.12
CA ILE A 220 12.73 0.70 -11.69
C ILE A 220 11.91 1.30 -12.84
N ARG A 221 10.72 0.74 -13.08
CA ARG A 221 9.69 1.33 -13.97
C ARG A 221 8.35 1.44 -13.26
N SER A 222 7.53 2.38 -13.70
CA SER A 222 6.17 2.56 -13.22
C SER A 222 5.25 2.83 -14.39
N SER A 223 4.05 2.28 -14.35
CA SER A 223 2.96 2.80 -15.17
C SER A 223 2.65 4.26 -14.81
N GLY A 224 2.08 4.99 -15.76
CA GLY A 224 2.02 6.45 -15.82
C GLY A 224 0.92 7.12 -15.00
N GLN A 225 0.30 6.40 -14.07
CA GLN A 225 -0.70 6.97 -13.18
C GLN A 225 -0.09 7.47 -11.87
N ASP A 226 -0.58 8.62 -11.38
CA ASP A 226 -0.09 9.27 -10.14
C ASP A 226 0.07 8.29 -8.97
N ARG A 227 -0.98 7.50 -8.66
CA ARG A 227 -0.93 6.53 -7.55
C ARG A 227 0.10 5.41 -7.73
N VAL A 228 0.43 5.03 -8.97
CA VAL A 228 1.42 3.99 -9.27
C VAL A 228 2.82 4.57 -9.18
N VAL A 229 3.03 5.77 -9.74
CA VAL A 229 4.29 6.51 -9.64
C VAL A 229 4.61 6.82 -8.18
N GLU A 230 3.64 7.30 -7.41
CA GLU A 230 3.79 7.54 -5.97
C GLU A 230 4.08 6.25 -5.21
N SER A 231 3.45 5.13 -5.59
CA SER A 231 3.75 3.82 -5.00
C SER A 231 5.19 3.37 -5.26
N ALA A 232 5.69 3.60 -6.47
CA ALA A 232 7.09 3.34 -6.82
C ALA A 232 8.05 4.21 -5.98
N GLN A 233 7.74 5.50 -5.82
CA GLN A 233 8.52 6.42 -4.98
C GLN A 233 8.57 5.94 -3.52
N ASN A 234 7.42 5.63 -2.91
CA ASN A 234 7.35 5.13 -1.53
C ASN A 234 8.07 3.78 -1.36
N TRP A 235 7.96 2.88 -2.35
CA TRP A 235 8.72 1.62 -2.33
C TRP A 235 10.23 1.87 -2.39
N THR A 236 10.70 2.78 -3.26
CA THR A 236 12.13 3.11 -3.35
C THR A 236 12.66 3.76 -2.07
N GLN A 237 11.83 4.52 -1.36
CA GLN A 237 12.14 5.06 -0.05
C GLN A 237 12.36 3.93 0.95
N GLY A 238 11.39 3.03 1.16
CA GLY A 238 11.53 1.92 2.11
C GLY A 238 12.70 0.99 1.80
N PHE A 239 12.98 0.75 0.51
CA PHE A 239 14.17 0.02 0.09
C PHE A 239 15.48 0.76 0.44
N HIS A 240 15.54 2.08 0.21
CA HIS A 240 16.71 2.90 0.51
C HIS A 240 16.96 3.06 2.01
N ASP A 241 15.91 3.24 2.80
CA ASP A 241 15.99 3.34 4.26
C ASP A 241 16.55 2.04 4.84
N ALA A 242 16.00 0.88 4.44
CA ALA A 242 16.48 -0.43 4.86
C ALA A 242 17.94 -0.70 4.45
N ARG A 243 18.36 -0.16 3.30
CA ARG A 243 19.77 -0.23 2.84
C ARG A 243 20.70 0.60 3.69
N THR A 244 20.28 1.81 4.04
CA THR A 244 21.05 2.74 4.86
C THR A 244 21.22 2.21 6.28
N ASP A 245 20.16 1.65 6.86
CA ASP A 245 20.19 1.02 8.19
C ASP A 245 21.17 -0.17 8.27
N ASP A 246 21.39 -0.86 7.14
CA ASP A 246 22.32 -1.98 7.06
C ASP A 246 23.79 -1.56 6.82
N ASN A 247 24.07 -0.25 6.79
CA ASN A 247 25.40 0.32 6.48
C ASN A 247 26.00 -0.23 5.17
N SER A 248 25.16 -0.40 4.15
CA SER A 248 25.56 -0.89 2.83
C SER A 248 26.58 0.06 2.17
N GLU A 249 27.59 -0.51 1.50
CA GLU A 249 28.67 0.21 0.81
C GLU A 249 28.25 0.78 -0.58
N SER A 250 26.96 0.73 -0.93
CA SER A 250 26.48 1.25 -2.22
C SER A 250 26.50 2.78 -2.22
N ASN A 251 27.20 3.37 -3.19
CA ASN A 251 27.30 4.83 -3.37
C ASN A 251 26.22 5.40 -4.32
N ASP A 252 25.18 4.62 -4.64
CA ASP A 252 24.13 5.08 -5.55
C ASP A 252 23.28 6.16 -4.87
N GLY A 253 23.17 7.32 -5.52
CA GLY A 253 22.40 8.45 -5.01
C GLY A 253 20.89 8.18 -4.98
N TYR A 254 20.23 8.64 -3.92
CA TYR A 254 18.77 8.72 -3.80
C TYR A 254 18.31 10.18 -4.06
N PRO A 255 17.18 10.42 -4.75
CA PRO A 255 16.18 9.46 -5.23
C PRO A 255 16.65 8.64 -6.44
N TYR A 256 16.18 7.39 -6.55
CA TYR A 256 16.46 6.53 -7.70
C TYR A 256 15.65 6.95 -8.93
N LYS A 257 16.20 6.72 -10.12
CA LYS A 257 15.51 7.00 -11.38
C LYS A 257 14.39 5.97 -11.60
N ILE A 258 13.18 6.46 -11.87
CA ILE A 258 12.01 5.68 -12.26
C ILE A 258 11.72 5.98 -13.74
N VAL A 259 11.63 4.94 -14.58
CA VAL A 259 11.12 5.09 -15.95
C VAL A 259 9.59 5.03 -15.90
N VAL A 260 8.95 6.17 -16.12
CA VAL A 260 7.49 6.27 -16.17
C VAL A 260 7.02 6.00 -17.60
N ILE A 261 6.13 5.02 -17.78
CA ILE A 261 5.56 4.64 -19.06
C ILE A 261 4.14 5.22 -19.15
N SER A 262 3.80 5.93 -20.23
CA SER A 262 2.51 6.63 -20.31
C SER A 262 1.32 5.66 -20.39
N GLU A 263 0.21 6.03 -19.76
CA GLU A 263 -1.13 5.42 -19.89
C GLU A 263 -2.03 6.19 -20.86
N ASP A 264 -1.48 7.18 -21.58
CA ASP A 264 -2.23 7.89 -22.61
C ASP A 264 -2.69 6.92 -23.70
N THR A 265 -3.87 7.18 -24.26
CA THR A 265 -4.42 6.39 -25.37
C THR A 265 -3.41 6.23 -26.51
N GLY A 266 -3.16 4.98 -26.90
CA GLY A 266 -2.20 4.64 -27.97
C GLY A 266 -0.74 4.49 -27.49
N SER A 267 -0.47 4.63 -26.20
CA SER A 267 0.83 4.32 -25.62
C SER A 267 1.04 2.81 -25.50
N ASN A 268 2.17 2.31 -26.00
CA ASN A 268 2.61 0.95 -25.74
C ASN A 268 3.15 0.85 -24.31
N ASN A 269 2.38 0.19 -23.45
CA ASN A 269 2.68 0.00 -22.04
C ASN A 269 2.43 -1.44 -21.64
N THR A 270 3.45 -2.14 -21.14
CA THR A 270 3.33 -3.52 -20.65
C THR A 270 2.80 -3.60 -19.22
N LEU A 271 2.64 -2.45 -18.55
CA LEU A 271 2.21 -2.32 -17.16
C LEU A 271 0.79 -1.74 -17.02
N ASP A 272 0.12 -1.46 -18.14
CA ASP A 272 -1.26 -0.96 -18.23
C ASP A 272 -1.88 -1.33 -19.57
N HIS A 273 -3.04 -1.98 -19.54
CA HIS A 273 -3.82 -2.36 -20.71
C HIS A 273 -4.53 -1.15 -21.32
N GLY A 274 -4.83 -1.22 -22.63
CA GLY A 274 -5.52 -0.11 -23.31
C GLY A 274 -5.36 -0.08 -24.83
N LEU A 275 -4.50 -0.93 -25.39
CA LEU A 275 -4.29 -1.01 -26.83
C LEU A 275 -5.27 -1.94 -27.55
N CYS A 276 -5.76 -2.99 -26.88
CA CYS A 276 -6.51 -4.07 -27.53
C CYS A 276 -8.00 -3.70 -27.68
N THR A 277 -8.41 -3.12 -28.82
CA THR A 277 -9.78 -2.59 -29.01
C THR A 277 -10.89 -3.62 -28.73
N SER A 278 -10.76 -4.86 -29.22
CA SER A 278 -11.75 -5.92 -28.94
C SER A 278 -11.90 -6.23 -27.45
N PHE A 279 -10.82 -6.09 -26.68
CA PHE A 279 -10.82 -6.31 -25.24
C PHE A 279 -11.39 -5.11 -24.47
N GLU A 280 -11.02 -3.88 -24.85
CA GLU A 280 -11.46 -2.65 -24.17
C GLU A 280 -12.92 -2.28 -24.46
N ASP A 281 -13.32 -2.35 -25.74
CA ASP A 281 -14.58 -1.80 -26.23
C ASP A 281 -15.51 -2.87 -26.84
N GLY A 282 -14.98 -4.06 -27.12
CA GLY A 282 -15.72 -5.15 -27.75
C GLY A 282 -16.60 -5.95 -26.78
N PHE A 283 -17.08 -7.10 -27.26
CA PHE A 283 -17.87 -8.04 -26.46
C PHE A 283 -17.12 -8.51 -25.21
N ASP A 284 -15.80 -8.70 -25.34
CA ASP A 284 -14.95 -9.21 -24.26
C ASP A 284 -14.89 -8.25 -23.06
N SER A 285 -15.08 -6.94 -23.29
CA SER A 285 -15.14 -5.91 -22.22
C SER A 285 -16.28 -6.13 -21.22
N LYS A 286 -17.31 -6.91 -21.58
CA LYS A 286 -18.53 -7.11 -20.77
C LYS A 286 -18.59 -8.45 -20.06
N ILE A 287 -17.63 -9.35 -20.30
CA ILE A 287 -17.64 -10.71 -19.75
C ILE A 287 -17.50 -10.68 -18.22
N GLY A 288 -16.56 -9.87 -17.71
CA GLY A 288 -16.37 -9.68 -16.26
C GLY A 288 -17.63 -9.16 -15.55
N ASP A 289 -18.21 -8.08 -16.07
CA ASP A 289 -19.44 -7.48 -15.54
C ASP A 289 -20.62 -8.46 -15.57
N SER A 290 -20.75 -9.26 -16.64
CA SER A 290 -21.83 -10.25 -16.79
C SER A 290 -21.70 -11.40 -15.79
N ALA A 291 -20.49 -11.90 -15.54
CA ALA A 291 -20.23 -12.92 -14.53
C ALA A 291 -20.51 -12.39 -13.12
N GLN A 292 -20.09 -11.15 -12.85
CA GLN A 292 -20.36 -10.47 -11.59
C GLN A 292 -21.86 -10.24 -11.36
N GLN A 293 -22.61 -9.84 -12.40
CA GLN A 293 -24.05 -9.62 -12.31
C GLN A 293 -24.81 -10.92 -11.98
N THR A 294 -24.43 -12.03 -12.61
CA THR A 294 -24.99 -13.36 -12.32
C THR A 294 -24.86 -13.70 -10.83
N TRP A 295 -23.69 -13.41 -10.26
CA TRP A 295 -23.45 -13.67 -8.85
C TRP A 295 -24.19 -12.68 -7.93
N ILE A 296 -24.21 -11.37 -8.28
CA ILE A 296 -24.99 -10.34 -7.56
C ILE A 296 -26.43 -10.79 -7.37
N ASP A 297 -27.07 -11.32 -8.43
CA ASP A 297 -28.48 -11.75 -8.40
C ASP A 297 -28.74 -12.93 -7.46
N ILE A 298 -27.68 -13.59 -6.98
CA ILE A 298 -27.75 -14.72 -6.05
C ILE A 298 -27.48 -14.28 -4.61
N PHE A 299 -26.35 -13.64 -4.34
CA PHE A 299 -25.91 -13.42 -2.95
C PHE A 299 -26.45 -12.13 -2.33
N THR A 300 -26.75 -11.10 -3.14
CA THR A 300 -27.18 -9.79 -2.61
C THR A 300 -28.65 -9.68 -2.21
N PRO A 301 -29.65 -10.35 -2.83
CA PRO A 301 -31.06 -10.10 -2.51
C PRO A 301 -31.43 -10.24 -1.03
N PRO A 302 -30.96 -11.28 -0.30
CA PRO A 302 -31.22 -11.39 1.14
C PRO A 302 -30.59 -10.26 1.97
N ILE A 303 -29.41 -9.79 1.53
CA ILE A 303 -28.67 -8.67 2.15
C ILE A 303 -29.42 -7.37 1.91
N THR A 304 -29.78 -7.08 0.65
CA THR A 304 -30.56 -5.90 0.25
C THR A 304 -31.86 -5.81 1.04
N ALA A 305 -32.58 -6.93 1.18
CA ALA A 305 -33.80 -6.99 1.99
C ALA A 305 -33.53 -6.66 3.47
N ARG A 306 -32.41 -7.12 4.05
CA ARG A 306 -32.01 -6.79 5.43
C ARG A 306 -31.63 -5.31 5.57
N LEU A 307 -30.88 -4.76 4.63
CA LEU A 307 -30.48 -3.34 4.62
C LEU A 307 -31.73 -2.45 4.59
N ASN A 308 -32.68 -2.72 3.68
CA ASN A 308 -33.93 -1.97 3.57
C ASN A 308 -34.85 -2.11 4.79
N ARG A 309 -34.83 -3.24 5.51
CA ARG A 309 -35.54 -3.37 6.80
C ARG A 309 -34.94 -2.49 7.89
N ASN A 310 -33.62 -2.31 7.91
CA ASN A 310 -32.92 -1.49 8.90
C ASN A 310 -32.82 -0.01 8.52
N LEU A 311 -33.05 0.31 7.25
CA LEU A 311 -33.08 1.67 6.69
C LEU A 311 -34.41 1.90 5.95
N PRO A 312 -35.57 1.83 6.66
CA PRO A 312 -36.88 1.92 6.03
C PRO A 312 -37.05 3.27 5.32
N GLY A 313 -37.48 3.22 4.05
CA GLY A 313 -37.71 4.38 3.20
C GLY A 313 -36.64 4.62 2.13
N VAL A 314 -35.47 3.98 2.23
CA VAL A 314 -34.34 4.22 1.30
C VAL A 314 -34.49 3.49 -0.04
N ASN A 315 -35.07 2.28 -0.04
CA ASN A 315 -35.24 1.42 -1.24
C ASN A 315 -33.93 1.12 -1.98
N LEU A 316 -32.91 0.64 -1.26
CA LEU A 316 -31.63 0.19 -1.82
C LEU A 316 -31.82 -0.97 -2.81
N THR A 317 -31.04 -0.95 -3.88
CA THR A 317 -30.93 -2.00 -4.88
C THR A 317 -29.85 -3.03 -4.53
N ASN A 318 -29.79 -4.13 -5.27
CA ASN A 318 -28.71 -5.12 -5.18
C ASN A 318 -27.33 -4.53 -5.49
N THR A 319 -27.27 -3.55 -6.39
CA THR A 319 -26.03 -2.81 -6.68
C THR A 319 -25.66 -1.87 -5.54
N ASP A 320 -26.62 -1.20 -4.90
CA ASP A 320 -26.32 -0.36 -3.73
C ASP A 320 -25.79 -1.19 -2.56
N THR A 321 -26.24 -2.45 -2.43
CA THR A 321 -25.68 -3.40 -1.48
C THR A 321 -24.18 -3.60 -1.71
N THR A 322 -23.71 -3.79 -2.95
CA THR A 322 -22.28 -3.93 -3.21
C THR A 322 -21.52 -2.62 -2.96
N TYR A 323 -22.13 -1.46 -3.21
CA TYR A 323 -21.53 -0.16 -2.88
C TYR A 323 -21.35 0.04 -1.36
N LEU A 324 -22.32 -0.41 -0.56
CA LEU A 324 -22.18 -0.41 0.90
C LEU A 324 -21.14 -1.42 1.39
N MET A 325 -20.95 -2.55 0.69
CA MET A 325 -19.84 -3.46 0.96
C MET A 325 -18.50 -2.84 0.58
N ASP A 326 -18.39 -2.15 -0.56
CA ASP A 326 -17.17 -1.45 -1.00
C ASP A 326 -16.73 -0.37 0.00
N LEU A 327 -17.67 0.32 0.66
CA LEU A 327 -17.34 1.32 1.68
C LEU A 327 -16.55 0.77 2.87
N CYS A 328 -16.69 -0.52 3.20
CA CYS A 328 -15.93 -1.14 4.29
C CYS A 328 -14.41 -1.10 4.07
N PRO A 329 -13.84 -1.67 2.99
CA PRO A 329 -12.41 -1.58 2.72
C PRO A 329 -11.95 -0.14 2.50
N PHE A 330 -12.68 0.67 1.72
CA PHE A 330 -12.23 2.03 1.40
C PHE A 330 -12.18 2.95 2.62
N ASP A 331 -13.19 2.92 3.50
CA ASP A 331 -13.18 3.70 4.75
C ASP A 331 -12.15 3.16 5.75
N THR A 332 -11.86 1.85 5.72
CA THR A 332 -10.79 1.25 6.53
C THR A 332 -9.42 1.80 6.13
N VAL A 333 -9.08 1.78 4.83
CA VAL A 333 -7.74 2.19 4.36
C VAL A 333 -7.57 3.70 4.28
N ALA A 334 -8.66 4.47 4.25
CA ALA A 334 -8.60 5.93 4.42
C ALA A 334 -8.16 6.32 5.85
N ASN A 335 -8.33 5.43 6.83
CA ASN A 335 -7.72 5.61 8.14
C ASN A 335 -6.22 5.28 8.08
N ALA A 336 -5.35 6.21 8.50
CA ALA A 336 -3.89 6.02 8.46
C ALA A 336 -3.37 4.80 9.23
N LEU A 337 -4.14 4.25 10.19
CA LEU A 337 -3.79 3.04 10.93
C LEU A 337 -4.56 1.79 10.43
N GLY A 338 -5.33 1.91 9.35
CA GLY A 338 -6.17 0.83 8.85
C GLY A 338 -7.21 0.36 9.87
N ARG A 339 -7.90 1.27 10.57
CA ARG A 339 -8.94 0.86 11.52
C ARG A 339 -10.19 0.40 10.78
N ILE A 340 -10.64 -0.82 11.06
CA ILE A 340 -11.81 -1.44 10.44
C ILE A 340 -13.03 -0.51 10.52
N SER A 341 -13.61 -0.22 9.35
CA SER A 341 -14.77 0.65 9.21
C SER A 341 -16.03 0.07 9.88
N PRO A 342 -16.90 0.92 10.46
CA PRO A 342 -18.23 0.49 10.91
C PRO A 342 -19.09 -0.12 9.80
N PHE A 343 -18.89 0.26 8.53
CA PHE A 343 -19.60 -0.37 7.38
C PHE A 343 -19.36 -1.88 7.32
N CYS A 344 -18.19 -2.34 7.76
CA CYS A 344 -17.85 -3.76 7.78
C CYS A 344 -18.81 -4.60 8.65
N SER A 345 -19.36 -4.00 9.70
CA SER A 345 -20.26 -4.66 10.66
C SER A 345 -21.70 -4.83 10.17
N LEU A 346 -22.06 -4.21 9.03
CA LEU A 346 -23.37 -4.37 8.41
C LEU A 346 -23.56 -5.75 7.74
N PHE A 347 -22.46 -6.47 7.55
CA PHE A 347 -22.38 -7.74 6.83
C PHE A 347 -21.71 -8.81 7.69
N ASN A 348 -22.16 -10.06 7.54
CA ASN A 348 -21.58 -11.20 8.26
C ASN A 348 -20.43 -11.85 7.48
N LEU A 349 -19.72 -12.80 8.08
CA LEU A 349 -18.56 -13.44 7.46
C LEU A 349 -18.90 -14.17 6.15
N SER A 350 -20.00 -14.94 6.09
CA SER A 350 -20.40 -15.62 4.86
C SER A 350 -20.72 -14.66 3.70
N GLU A 351 -21.21 -13.47 4.01
CA GLU A 351 -21.43 -12.41 3.02
C GLU A 351 -20.11 -11.83 2.53
N TRP A 352 -19.10 -11.69 3.41
CA TRP A 352 -17.75 -11.31 3.00
C TRP A 352 -17.08 -12.36 2.12
N HIS A 353 -17.24 -13.65 2.41
CA HIS A 353 -16.80 -14.71 1.48
C HIS A 353 -17.50 -14.60 0.11
N SER A 354 -18.80 -14.30 0.10
CA SER A 354 -19.55 -14.08 -1.15
C SER A 354 -19.06 -12.85 -1.92
N TYR A 355 -18.68 -11.79 -1.20
CA TYR A 355 -18.11 -10.57 -1.77
C TYR A 355 -16.68 -10.77 -2.30
N ASP A 356 -15.84 -11.52 -1.59
CA ASP A 356 -14.51 -11.90 -2.09
C ASP A 356 -14.62 -12.70 -3.39
N TYR A 357 -15.58 -13.63 -3.46
CA TYR A 357 -15.85 -14.39 -4.66
C TYR A 357 -16.40 -13.50 -5.79
N TYR A 358 -17.29 -12.55 -5.48
CA TYR A 358 -17.75 -11.52 -6.43
C TYR A 358 -16.57 -10.76 -7.07
N GLN A 359 -15.61 -10.34 -6.26
CA GLN A 359 -14.41 -9.66 -6.75
C GLN A 359 -13.49 -10.59 -7.55
N THR A 360 -13.36 -11.84 -7.11
CA THR A 360 -12.59 -12.89 -7.80
C THR A 360 -13.15 -13.19 -9.19
N LEU A 361 -14.48 -13.28 -9.33
CA LEU A 361 -15.15 -13.42 -10.63
C LEU A 361 -14.83 -12.23 -11.55
N GLY A 362 -14.88 -11.01 -11.02
CA GLY A 362 -14.56 -9.80 -11.78
C GLY A 362 -13.13 -9.83 -12.35
N LYS A 363 -12.15 -10.27 -11.56
CA LYS A 363 -10.77 -10.42 -12.05
C LYS A 363 -10.60 -11.58 -13.01
N TYR A 364 -11.16 -12.74 -12.69
CA TYR A 364 -11.03 -13.94 -13.53
C TYR A 364 -11.64 -13.76 -14.92
N TYR A 365 -12.87 -13.25 -14.99
CA TYR A 365 -13.63 -13.05 -16.22
C TYR A 365 -13.37 -11.71 -16.91
N GLY A 366 -12.76 -10.74 -16.21
CA GLY A 366 -12.31 -9.49 -16.79
C GLY A 366 -10.92 -9.61 -17.43
N TYR A 367 -9.94 -10.16 -16.72
CA TYR A 367 -8.52 -10.04 -17.07
C TYR A 367 -7.77 -11.38 -17.10
N GLY A 368 -8.35 -12.44 -16.53
CA GLY A 368 -7.78 -13.79 -16.54
C GLY A 368 -8.32 -14.67 -17.66
N TRP A 369 -8.13 -15.99 -17.54
CA TRP A 369 -8.57 -16.99 -18.51
C TRP A 369 -10.10 -17.12 -18.68
N GLY A 370 -10.90 -16.48 -17.82
CA GLY A 370 -12.34 -16.33 -18.06
C GLY A 370 -12.66 -15.38 -19.21
N ASN A 371 -11.71 -14.52 -19.60
CA ASN A 371 -11.80 -13.64 -20.76
C ASN A 371 -10.97 -14.21 -21.93
N PRO A 372 -11.51 -14.31 -23.15
CA PRO A 372 -10.77 -14.83 -24.31
C PRO A 372 -9.47 -14.08 -24.62
N LEU A 373 -9.41 -12.78 -24.32
CA LEU A 373 -8.28 -11.88 -24.56
C LEU A 373 -7.61 -11.36 -23.27
N GLY A 374 -8.08 -11.79 -22.08
CA GLY A 374 -7.49 -11.39 -20.80
C GLY A 374 -6.00 -11.70 -20.69
N PRO A 375 -5.57 -12.98 -20.82
CA PRO A 375 -4.16 -13.36 -20.75
C PRO A 375 -3.30 -12.69 -21.83
N THR A 376 -3.91 -12.37 -22.99
CA THR A 376 -3.21 -11.68 -24.08
C THR A 376 -2.68 -10.32 -23.63
N GLN A 377 -3.35 -9.62 -22.71
CA GLN A 377 -2.88 -8.31 -22.23
C GLN A 377 -1.56 -8.40 -21.44
N GLY A 378 -1.25 -9.58 -20.88
CA GLY A 378 0.00 -9.83 -20.13
C GLY A 378 1.19 -10.30 -20.96
N VAL A 379 1.03 -10.43 -22.28
CA VAL A 379 2.05 -11.02 -23.18
C VAL A 379 3.31 -10.15 -23.25
N GLY A 380 3.16 -8.83 -23.46
CA GLY A 380 4.30 -7.92 -23.58
C GLY A 380 5.22 -7.96 -22.35
N PHE A 381 4.66 -7.87 -21.14
CA PHE A 381 5.44 -8.00 -19.91
C PHE A 381 6.08 -9.39 -19.77
N THR A 382 5.39 -10.44 -20.19
CA THR A 382 5.94 -11.80 -20.16
C THR A 382 7.18 -11.92 -21.04
N ASN A 383 7.15 -11.34 -22.25
CA ASN A 383 8.29 -11.31 -23.16
C ASN A 383 9.43 -10.41 -22.64
N GLU A 384 9.12 -9.31 -21.95
CA GLU A 384 10.12 -8.52 -21.22
C GLU A 384 10.78 -9.32 -20.08
N LEU A 385 10.00 -10.08 -19.31
CA LEU A 385 10.53 -10.93 -18.24
C LEU A 385 11.44 -12.02 -18.81
N ILE A 386 11.06 -12.65 -19.93
CA ILE A 386 11.91 -13.62 -20.65
C ILE A 386 13.25 -12.96 -21.00
N ALA A 387 13.23 -11.80 -21.66
CA ALA A 387 14.43 -11.06 -22.06
C ALA A 387 15.37 -10.76 -20.88
N ARG A 388 14.81 -10.40 -19.72
CA ARG A 388 15.57 -10.15 -18.49
C ARG A 388 16.17 -11.43 -17.89
N LEU A 389 15.41 -12.53 -17.88
CA LEU A 389 15.86 -13.82 -17.34
C LEU A 389 16.97 -14.46 -18.19
N THR A 390 16.90 -14.30 -19.51
CA THR A 390 17.84 -14.88 -20.50
C THR A 390 18.97 -13.92 -20.90
N ALA A 391 18.88 -12.65 -20.50
CA ALA A 391 19.79 -11.58 -20.93
C ALA A 391 19.86 -11.45 -22.47
N THR A 392 18.71 -11.51 -23.14
CA THR A 392 18.56 -11.32 -24.58
C THR A 392 17.70 -10.09 -24.89
N PRO A 393 17.71 -9.56 -26.13
CA PRO A 393 16.74 -8.54 -26.54
C PRO A 393 15.29 -9.01 -26.37
N VAL A 394 14.38 -8.06 -26.19
CA VAL A 394 12.92 -8.32 -26.20
C VAL A 394 12.50 -8.75 -27.61
N ASP A 395 11.73 -9.82 -27.68
CA ASP A 395 11.07 -10.31 -28.89
C ASP A 395 9.57 -10.32 -28.63
N ASP A 396 8.88 -9.29 -29.11
CA ASP A 396 7.45 -9.07 -28.89
C ASP A 396 6.89 -8.13 -29.96
N HIS A 397 5.60 -8.29 -30.25
CA HIS A 397 4.85 -7.45 -31.18
C HIS A 397 3.46 -7.09 -30.62
N THR A 398 3.31 -7.09 -29.30
CA THR A 398 2.05 -6.86 -28.59
C THR A 398 2.04 -5.46 -27.95
N SER A 399 2.20 -5.36 -26.63
CA SER A 399 2.14 -4.11 -25.85
C SER A 399 3.51 -3.50 -25.52
N THR A 400 4.61 -4.12 -25.96
CA THR A 400 5.97 -3.57 -25.76
C THR A 400 6.23 -2.32 -26.58
N ASN A 401 7.13 -1.46 -26.08
CA ASN A 401 7.56 -0.26 -26.77
C ASN A 401 8.99 -0.44 -27.28
N SER A 402 9.13 -0.69 -28.59
CA SER A 402 10.43 -0.97 -29.21
C SER A 402 11.49 0.14 -29.01
N THR A 403 11.08 1.39 -28.80
CA THR A 403 12.02 2.50 -28.49
C THR A 403 12.54 2.41 -27.06
N LEU A 404 11.69 2.04 -26.10
CA LEU A 404 12.10 1.85 -24.70
C LEU A 404 12.94 0.57 -24.56
N ASP A 405 12.52 -0.51 -25.20
CA ASP A 405 13.05 -1.85 -24.96
C ASP A 405 14.36 -2.15 -25.71
N SER A 406 14.66 -1.38 -26.76
CA SER A 406 15.93 -1.46 -27.49
C SER A 406 17.06 -0.65 -26.86
N SER A 407 16.78 0.17 -25.84
CA SER A 407 17.77 1.05 -25.22
C SER A 407 18.17 0.57 -23.83
N PRO A 408 19.47 0.30 -23.56
CA PRO A 408 19.94 -0.10 -22.23
C PRO A 408 19.67 0.94 -21.12
N LYS A 409 19.31 2.18 -21.47
CA LYS A 409 18.95 3.24 -20.51
C LYS A 409 17.53 3.11 -19.97
N THR A 410 16.65 2.43 -20.69
CA THR A 410 15.22 2.29 -20.40
C THR A 410 14.77 0.83 -20.32
N PHE A 411 15.61 -0.10 -20.78
CA PHE A 411 15.43 -1.53 -20.58
C PHE A 411 16.79 -2.26 -20.53
N PRO A 412 17.54 -2.16 -19.42
CA PRO A 412 18.80 -2.88 -19.28
C PRO A 412 18.56 -4.39 -19.10
N VAL A 413 19.18 -5.22 -19.94
CA VAL A 413 19.22 -6.69 -19.78
C VAL A 413 20.64 -7.17 -19.56
N GLY A 414 20.82 -8.12 -18.64
CA GLY A 414 22.12 -8.70 -18.31
C GLY A 414 23.10 -7.73 -17.65
N GLY A 415 24.40 -8.01 -17.80
CA GLY A 415 25.47 -7.21 -17.21
C GLY A 415 25.42 -7.17 -15.68
N THR A 416 25.39 -5.98 -15.11
CA THR A 416 25.32 -5.76 -13.65
C THR A 416 23.89 -5.64 -13.11
N THR A 417 22.88 -5.53 -13.99
CA THR A 417 21.49 -5.37 -13.57
C THR A 417 20.90 -6.74 -13.25
N LYS A 418 20.65 -6.98 -11.96
CA LYS A 418 20.11 -8.26 -11.45
C LYS A 418 18.80 -8.09 -10.67
N LEU A 419 18.46 -6.84 -10.33
CA LEU A 419 17.28 -6.49 -9.56
C LEU A 419 16.41 -5.56 -10.39
N TYR A 420 15.13 -5.88 -10.50
CA TYR A 420 14.15 -5.13 -11.29
C TYR A 420 12.90 -4.90 -10.44
N ALA A 421 12.29 -3.73 -10.56
CA ALA A 421 11.05 -3.38 -9.89
C ALA A 421 10.10 -2.65 -10.85
N ASP A 422 8.97 -3.29 -11.18
CA ASP A 422 7.93 -2.72 -12.03
C ASP A 422 6.65 -2.50 -11.21
N PHE A 423 6.04 -1.32 -11.34
CA PHE A 423 4.81 -0.94 -10.64
C PHE A 423 3.64 -0.78 -11.62
N SER A 424 2.51 -1.41 -11.31
CA SER A 424 1.37 -1.63 -12.22
C SER A 424 0.03 -1.66 -11.45
N HIS A 425 -1.03 -2.15 -12.08
CA HIS A 425 -2.39 -2.29 -11.52
C HIS A 425 -2.77 -3.77 -11.33
N ASP A 426 -3.87 -3.99 -10.61
CA ASP A 426 -4.44 -5.32 -10.39
C ASP A 426 -4.90 -6.01 -11.67
N ASN A 427 -5.47 -5.25 -12.61
CA ASN A 427 -5.93 -5.77 -13.89
C ASN A 427 -4.78 -6.40 -14.67
N ASP A 428 -3.71 -5.65 -14.86
CA ASP A 428 -2.52 -6.04 -15.61
C ASP A 428 -1.76 -7.17 -14.92
N MET A 429 -1.62 -7.11 -13.58
CA MET A 429 -1.05 -8.22 -12.82
C MET A 429 -1.85 -9.51 -13.02
N THR A 430 -3.20 -9.43 -13.04
CA THR A 430 -4.05 -10.60 -13.30
C THR A 430 -3.80 -11.16 -14.71
N ALA A 431 -3.75 -10.30 -15.72
CA ALA A 431 -3.46 -10.69 -17.09
C ALA A 431 -2.06 -11.30 -17.25
N ILE A 432 -1.06 -10.71 -16.60
CA ILE A 432 0.33 -11.20 -16.58
C ILE A 432 0.41 -12.57 -15.91
N PHE A 433 -0.23 -12.78 -14.76
CA PHE A 433 -0.24 -14.08 -14.11
C PHE A 433 -0.92 -15.16 -14.96
N ALA A 434 -1.96 -14.78 -15.71
CA ALA A 434 -2.62 -15.67 -16.64
C ALA A 434 -1.73 -16.00 -17.86
N ALA A 435 -1.06 -15.01 -18.45
CA ALA A 435 -0.11 -15.18 -19.57
C ALA A 435 1.08 -16.09 -19.20
N LEU A 436 1.56 -15.96 -17.96
CA LEU A 436 2.61 -16.81 -17.39
C LEU A 436 2.13 -18.22 -17.01
N GLY A 437 0.82 -18.47 -17.06
CA GLY A 437 0.23 -19.76 -16.70
C GLY A 437 0.28 -20.11 -15.21
N LEU A 438 0.44 -19.12 -14.33
CA LEU A 438 0.67 -19.33 -12.89
C LEU A 438 -0.51 -20.00 -12.16
N TYR A 439 -1.71 -19.93 -12.73
CA TYR A 439 -2.94 -20.47 -12.18
C TYR A 439 -3.62 -21.47 -13.12
N ASN A 440 -2.90 -22.14 -14.02
CA ASN A 440 -3.46 -23.07 -15.01
C ASN A 440 -4.16 -24.30 -14.41
N ALA A 441 -3.87 -24.66 -13.15
CA ALA A 441 -4.60 -25.70 -12.42
C ALA A 441 -6.02 -25.27 -11.99
N THR A 442 -6.32 -23.97 -12.06
CA THR A 442 -7.63 -23.40 -11.76
C THR A 442 -8.56 -23.67 -12.94
N ARG A 443 -9.63 -24.45 -12.71
CA ARG A 443 -10.69 -24.60 -13.71
C ARG A 443 -11.46 -23.29 -13.88
N PRO A 444 -12.20 -23.10 -15.00
CA PRO A 444 -13.14 -22.01 -15.11
C PRO A 444 -14.07 -21.89 -13.90
N LEU A 445 -14.14 -20.68 -13.34
CA LEU A 445 -14.89 -20.40 -12.11
C LEU A 445 -16.40 -20.42 -12.37
N LEU A 446 -17.17 -21.03 -11.48
CA LEU A 446 -18.63 -21.03 -11.53
C LEU A 446 -19.14 -19.65 -11.12
N ASN A 447 -19.84 -18.94 -12.00
CA ASN A 447 -20.39 -17.62 -11.68
C ASN A 447 -21.72 -17.67 -10.90
N ALA A 448 -22.25 -18.87 -10.65
CA ALA A 448 -23.51 -19.08 -9.92
C ALA A 448 -23.34 -19.87 -8.60
N THR A 449 -22.12 -20.30 -8.28
CA THR A 449 -21.80 -21.08 -7.08
C THR A 449 -20.50 -20.55 -6.51
N LEU A 450 -20.48 -20.29 -5.19
CA LEU A 450 -19.26 -19.90 -4.49
C LEU A 450 -18.24 -21.03 -4.53
N GLU A 451 -16.98 -20.70 -4.81
CA GLU A 451 -15.84 -21.60 -4.71
C GLU A 451 -14.78 -20.99 -3.80
N ASP A 452 -14.21 -21.78 -2.91
CA ASP A 452 -13.13 -21.33 -2.03
C ASP A 452 -11.73 -21.46 -2.69
N THR A 453 -10.69 -21.06 -1.96
CA THR A 453 -9.31 -21.11 -2.45
C THR A 453 -8.75 -22.53 -2.59
N GLU A 454 -9.33 -23.54 -1.95
CA GLU A 454 -8.94 -24.94 -2.16
C GLU A 454 -9.49 -25.48 -3.49
N GLU A 455 -10.76 -25.16 -3.78
CA GLU A 455 -11.44 -25.50 -5.03
C GLU A 455 -10.80 -24.81 -6.24
N THR A 456 -10.46 -23.53 -6.08
CA THR A 456 -9.81 -22.69 -7.11
C THR A 456 -8.28 -22.82 -7.14
N LYS A 457 -7.71 -23.79 -6.43
CA LYS A 457 -6.25 -24.07 -6.42
C LYS A 457 -5.38 -22.86 -6.06
N GLY A 458 -5.88 -22.02 -5.16
CA GLY A 458 -5.21 -20.86 -4.61
C GLY A 458 -5.39 -19.57 -5.43
N TYR A 459 -6.33 -19.54 -6.37
CA TYR A 459 -6.70 -18.33 -7.08
C TYR A 459 -7.87 -17.60 -6.40
N SER A 460 -7.61 -16.41 -5.88
CA SER A 460 -8.63 -15.41 -5.56
C SER A 460 -8.09 -14.01 -5.81
N ALA A 461 -8.96 -13.00 -5.97
CA ALA A 461 -8.51 -11.62 -6.11
C ALA A 461 -7.72 -11.13 -4.88
N SER A 462 -8.13 -11.55 -3.67
CA SER A 462 -7.47 -11.22 -2.41
C SER A 462 -6.11 -11.90 -2.22
N TRP A 463 -5.91 -13.10 -2.78
CA TRP A 463 -4.63 -13.82 -2.72
C TRP A 463 -3.66 -13.41 -3.82
N SER A 464 -4.15 -12.94 -4.97
CA SER A 464 -3.33 -12.61 -6.14
C SER A 464 -3.03 -11.12 -6.27
N VAL A 465 -4.05 -10.26 -6.19
CA VAL A 465 -3.94 -8.82 -6.50
C VAL A 465 -4.55 -7.88 -5.43
N PRO A 466 -4.30 -8.09 -4.12
CA PRO A 466 -4.68 -7.11 -3.09
C PRO A 466 -4.00 -5.75 -3.32
N PHE A 467 -4.38 -4.71 -2.57
CA PHE A 467 -3.59 -3.48 -2.51
C PHE A 467 -2.16 -3.77 -2.05
N ALA A 468 -1.16 -3.16 -2.69
CA ALA A 468 0.26 -3.47 -2.50
C ALA A 468 0.63 -4.95 -2.74
N ALA A 469 -0.11 -5.64 -3.62
CA ALA A 469 0.26 -6.96 -4.09
C ALA A 469 1.66 -6.97 -4.69
N ARG A 470 2.36 -8.09 -4.57
CA ARG A 470 3.66 -8.31 -5.21
C ARG A 470 3.85 -9.74 -5.68
N ALA A 471 4.46 -9.87 -6.85
CA ALA A 471 5.05 -11.12 -7.32
C ALA A 471 6.57 -10.98 -7.39
N TYR A 472 7.29 -11.99 -6.92
CA TYR A 472 8.73 -12.12 -7.10
C TYR A 472 9.04 -13.23 -8.10
N PHE A 473 9.77 -12.87 -9.15
CA PHE A 473 10.34 -13.81 -10.12
C PHE A 473 11.82 -13.97 -9.80
N GLU A 474 12.16 -15.08 -9.18
CA GLU A 474 13.51 -15.38 -8.73
C GLU A 474 14.20 -16.28 -9.74
N LYS A 475 15.47 -16.00 -10.03
CA LYS A 475 16.38 -16.95 -10.67
C LYS A 475 17.51 -17.26 -9.71
N MET A 476 17.85 -18.54 -9.58
CA MET A 476 18.82 -19.02 -8.60
C MET A 476 19.74 -20.09 -9.16
N LYS A 477 21.00 -20.01 -8.75
CA LYS A 477 21.99 -21.04 -9.02
C LYS A 477 22.10 -21.96 -7.81
N CYS A 478 22.02 -23.27 -8.03
CA CYS A 478 22.14 -24.27 -6.98
C CYS A 478 23.36 -25.18 -7.20
N VAL A 479 23.98 -25.65 -6.11
CA VAL A 479 25.11 -26.58 -6.18
C VAL A 479 24.71 -27.85 -6.92
N GLY A 480 25.56 -28.29 -7.87
CA GLY A 480 25.33 -29.51 -8.66
C GLY A 480 24.32 -29.37 -9.81
N ALA A 481 23.63 -28.24 -9.92
CA ALA A 481 22.73 -27.97 -11.04
C ALA A 481 23.50 -27.54 -12.28
N LYS A 482 23.09 -28.04 -13.46
CA LYS A 482 23.66 -27.65 -14.76
C LYS A 482 23.16 -26.30 -15.25
N GLU A 483 22.00 -25.88 -14.78
CA GLU A 483 21.30 -24.67 -15.17
C GLU A 483 20.73 -23.97 -13.93
N GLU A 484 20.45 -22.67 -14.05
CA GLU A 484 19.72 -21.92 -13.04
C GLU A 484 18.24 -22.33 -13.00
N PHE A 485 17.62 -22.21 -11.83
CA PHE A 485 16.20 -22.45 -11.62
C PHE A 485 15.44 -21.13 -11.53
N VAL A 486 14.19 -21.14 -11.98
CA VAL A 486 13.22 -20.07 -11.78
C VAL A 486 12.23 -20.48 -10.70
N ARG A 487 11.87 -19.54 -9.81
CA ARG A 487 10.81 -19.68 -8.80
C ARG A 487 9.91 -18.45 -8.83
N VAL A 488 8.60 -18.64 -8.68
CA VAL A 488 7.64 -17.53 -8.61
C VAL A 488 6.94 -17.54 -7.26
N ILE A 489 6.90 -16.37 -6.62
CA ILE A 489 6.28 -16.16 -5.31
C ILE A 489 5.27 -15.02 -5.45
N VAL A 490 3.99 -15.28 -5.19
CA VAL A 490 2.92 -14.27 -5.22
C VAL A 490 2.42 -14.03 -3.81
N ASN A 491 2.59 -12.81 -3.30
CA ASN A 491 2.21 -12.41 -1.94
C ASN A 491 2.72 -13.37 -0.85
N ASP A 492 3.99 -13.78 -0.97
CA ASP A 492 4.69 -14.79 -0.16
C ASP A 492 4.23 -16.25 -0.32
N ARG A 493 3.25 -16.53 -1.19
CA ARG A 493 2.93 -17.91 -1.58
C ARG A 493 3.82 -18.34 -2.74
N VAL A 494 4.62 -19.39 -2.53
CA VAL A 494 5.36 -20.03 -3.63
C VAL A 494 4.36 -20.75 -4.51
N LEU A 495 4.36 -20.44 -5.81
CA LEU A 495 3.50 -21.13 -6.78
C LEU A 495 4.24 -22.30 -7.40
N PRO A 496 3.69 -23.54 -7.36
CA PRO A 496 4.24 -24.65 -8.12
C PRO A 496 4.19 -24.37 -9.61
N LEU A 497 5.35 -24.39 -10.28
CA LEU A 497 5.44 -24.15 -11.73
C LEU A 497 5.16 -25.42 -12.52
N GLU A 498 3.91 -25.88 -12.49
CA GLU A 498 3.48 -27.15 -13.10
C GLU A 498 3.70 -27.18 -14.62
N SER A 499 3.51 -26.05 -15.30
CA SER A 499 3.67 -25.89 -16.76
C SER A 499 5.06 -26.23 -17.28
N CYS A 500 6.09 -26.15 -16.42
CA CYS A 500 7.48 -26.48 -16.74
C CYS A 500 8.02 -27.66 -15.91
N SER A 501 7.13 -28.52 -15.40
CA SER A 501 7.49 -29.67 -14.55
C SER A 501 8.27 -29.28 -13.28
N GLY A 502 7.77 -28.27 -12.57
CA GLY A 502 8.39 -27.77 -11.34
C GLY A 502 8.71 -28.85 -10.31
N ASP A 503 9.85 -28.70 -9.64
CA ASP A 503 10.29 -29.55 -8.55
C ASP A 503 9.46 -29.33 -7.27
N LYS A 504 9.75 -30.11 -6.21
CA LYS A 504 9.06 -30.04 -4.91
C LYS A 504 9.23 -28.68 -4.19
N LEU A 505 10.12 -27.82 -4.67
CA LEU A 505 10.34 -26.48 -4.14
C LEU A 505 9.68 -25.41 -5.04
N GLY A 506 8.85 -25.82 -6.00
CA GLY A 506 8.11 -24.94 -6.89
C GLY A 506 8.99 -24.29 -7.96
N ARG A 507 10.05 -24.97 -8.40
CA ARG A 507 11.05 -24.40 -9.32
C ARG A 507 11.22 -25.27 -10.55
N CYS A 508 11.44 -24.67 -11.71
CA CYS A 508 11.88 -25.39 -12.91
C CYS A 508 13.15 -24.77 -13.47
N THR A 509 13.85 -25.48 -14.36
CA THR A 509 15.04 -24.91 -15.02
C THR A 509 14.65 -23.70 -15.86
N LEU A 510 15.56 -22.74 -16.02
CA LEU A 510 15.31 -21.52 -16.80
C LEU A 510 14.79 -21.85 -18.22
N SER A 511 15.42 -22.82 -18.89
CA SER A 511 15.02 -23.33 -20.21
C SER A 511 13.58 -23.83 -20.21
N ALA A 512 13.23 -24.73 -19.28
CA ALA A 512 11.89 -25.29 -19.19
C ALA A 512 10.84 -24.20 -18.85
N PHE A 513 11.20 -23.23 -18.01
CA PHE A 513 10.34 -22.08 -17.71
C PHE A 513 10.05 -21.28 -18.99
N VAL A 514 11.08 -20.85 -19.71
CA VAL A 514 10.94 -20.08 -20.96
C VAL A 514 10.19 -20.90 -22.02
N ASP A 515 10.45 -22.19 -22.12
CA ASP A 515 9.79 -23.06 -23.09
C ASP A 515 8.29 -23.23 -22.81
N SER A 516 7.90 -23.25 -21.54
CA SER A 516 6.50 -23.32 -21.14
C SER A 516 5.69 -22.06 -21.48
N LEU A 517 6.35 -20.94 -21.76
CA LEU A 517 5.73 -19.65 -22.09
C LEU A 517 5.45 -19.50 -23.60
N SER A 518 5.11 -20.59 -24.30
CA SER A 518 4.84 -20.55 -25.75
C SER A 518 3.71 -19.60 -26.11
N PHE A 519 2.63 -19.56 -25.32
CA PHE A 519 1.52 -18.62 -25.53
C PHE A 519 1.99 -17.17 -25.65
N ALA A 520 2.85 -16.70 -24.74
CA ALA A 520 3.38 -15.34 -24.79
C ALA A 520 4.41 -15.15 -25.92
N ARG A 521 5.32 -16.11 -26.11
CA ARG A 521 6.34 -16.05 -27.17
C ARG A 521 5.73 -16.01 -28.58
N GLU A 522 4.53 -16.58 -28.76
CA GLU A 522 3.78 -16.57 -30.02
C GLU A 522 2.90 -15.33 -30.20
N GLY A 523 2.89 -14.39 -29.24
CA GLY A 523 2.07 -13.17 -29.30
C GLY A 523 0.65 -13.33 -28.72
N GLY A 524 0.36 -14.44 -28.05
CA GLY A 524 -0.95 -14.76 -27.51
C GLY A 524 -2.03 -14.77 -28.58
N LYS A 525 -3.13 -14.04 -28.34
CA LYS A 525 -4.19 -13.79 -29.33
C LYS A 525 -4.24 -12.32 -29.74
N TRP A 526 -3.07 -11.67 -29.83
CA TRP A 526 -3.00 -10.23 -30.12
C TRP A 526 -3.57 -9.87 -31.51
N ASP A 527 -3.53 -10.80 -32.45
CA ASP A 527 -4.15 -10.70 -33.77
C ASP A 527 -5.67 -10.46 -33.71
N GLN A 528 -6.34 -10.90 -32.64
CA GLN A 528 -7.79 -10.74 -32.43
C GLN A 528 -8.16 -9.37 -31.81
N CYS A 529 -7.18 -8.57 -31.40
CA CYS A 529 -7.43 -7.25 -30.80
C CYS A 529 -8.04 -6.22 -31.77
N PHE A 530 -7.86 -6.43 -33.08
CA PHE A 530 -8.16 -5.44 -34.12
C PHE A 530 -8.96 -6.03 -35.30
N ALA A 531 -9.51 -7.24 -35.13
CA ALA A 531 -10.14 -8.03 -36.19
C ALA A 531 -11.56 -7.57 -36.54
#